data_AF-A0A2E3QD80-F1
#
_entry.id   AF-A0A2E3QD80-F1
#
_cell.length_a   1.000
_cell.length_b   1.000
_cell.length_c   1.000
_cell.angle_alpha   90.00
_cell.angle_beta   90.00
_cell.angle_gamma   90.00
#
_symmetry.space_group_name_H-M   'P 1'
#
loop_
_entity.id
_entity.type
_entity.pdbx_description
1 polymer ?
#
loop_
_entity_poly.entity_id
_entity_poly.type
_entity_poly.pdbx_seq_one_letter_code
_entity_poly.pdbx_strand_id
1 'polypeptide(L)'
;MSSSSSGPHDAILDARGLMCPMPVLKAKKALREVTEGGVLKVLATDPGSVADMKSFCEMTGNRLISSEKDGDVFVYHIEKAGA
;
A
#
# COMPACT_ATOMS: atom_id res chain seq x y z
N MET A 1 26.15 -10.68 12.71
CA MET A 1 25.06 -9.69 12.55
C MET A 1 25.03 -9.29 11.09
N SER A 2 24.07 -9.78 10.31
CA SER A 2 23.92 -9.35 8.91
C SER A 2 22.45 -8.99 8.69
N SER A 3 22.26 -7.82 8.11
CA SER A 3 21.06 -7.00 8.08
C SER A 3 19.77 -7.76 7.79
N SER A 4 18.89 -7.81 8.79
CA SER A 4 17.50 -8.17 8.58
C SER A 4 16.82 -6.99 7.88
N SER A 5 16.74 -7.05 6.55
CA SER A 5 15.91 -6.12 5.77
C SER A 5 14.44 -6.55 5.90
N SER A 6 13.94 -6.61 7.13
CA SER A 6 12.57 -6.99 7.45
C SER A 6 11.79 -5.71 7.70
N GLY A 7 11.28 -5.10 6.63
CA GLY A 7 10.22 -4.11 6.80
C GLY A 7 8.98 -4.79 7.43
N PRO A 8 8.10 -4.05 8.11
CA PRO A 8 6.89 -4.59 8.75
C PRO A 8 5.76 -4.83 7.73
N HIS A 9 6.06 -5.44 6.58
CA HIS A 9 5.08 -5.68 5.52
C HIS A 9 5.19 -7.10 4.96
N ASP A 10 4.04 -7.67 4.60
CA ASP A 10 3.90 -9.01 4.03
C ASP A 10 4.13 -9.00 2.51
N ALA A 11 3.62 -7.96 1.84
CA ALA A 11 3.69 -7.84 0.40
C ALA A 11 4.04 -6.40 -0.02
N ILE A 12 4.67 -6.27 -1.19
CA ILE A 12 4.99 -4.97 -1.80
C ILE A 12 4.32 -4.88 -3.17
N LEU A 13 3.64 -3.78 -3.40
CA LEU A 13 3.08 -3.40 -4.68
C LEU A 13 3.82 -2.18 -5.24
N ASP A 14 4.53 -2.39 -6.35
CA ASP A 14 5.12 -1.31 -7.12
C ASP A 14 4.09 -0.73 -8.09
N ALA A 15 3.68 0.51 -7.83
CA ALA A 15 2.72 1.24 -8.65
C ALA A 15 3.31 2.55 -9.23
N ARG A 16 4.63 2.66 -9.24
CA ARG A 16 5.35 3.83 -9.77
C ARG A 16 5.16 3.89 -11.29
N GLY A 17 4.85 5.06 -11.81
CA GLY A 17 4.56 5.26 -13.24
C GLY A 17 3.19 4.72 -13.71
N LEU A 18 2.35 4.21 -12.81
CA LEU A 18 0.97 3.84 -13.15
C LEU A 18 0.04 5.04 -13.00
N MET A 19 -0.79 5.30 -14.00
CA MET A 19 -1.82 6.35 -13.95
C MET A 19 -3.11 5.83 -13.32
N CYS A 20 -3.81 6.71 -12.60
CA CYS A 20 -5.14 6.44 -12.06
C CYS A 20 -6.09 5.98 -13.19
N PRO A 21 -6.89 4.91 -13.00
CA PRO A 21 -7.16 4.20 -11.74
C PRO A 21 -6.38 2.88 -11.55
N MET A 22 -5.33 2.62 -12.34
CA MET A 22 -4.58 1.36 -12.23
C MET A 22 -3.97 1.05 -10.85
N PRO A 23 -3.37 2.00 -10.09
CA PRO A 23 -2.74 1.68 -8.80
C PRO A 23 -3.74 1.12 -7.79
N VAL A 24 -4.94 1.71 -7.70
CA VAL A 24 -6.01 1.29 -6.79
C VAL A 24 -6.49 -0.13 -7.12
N LEU A 25 -6.68 -0.43 -8.41
CA LEU A 25 -7.12 -1.77 -8.85
C LEU A 25 -6.09 -2.85 -8.52
N LYS A 26 -4.79 -2.55 -8.69
CA LYS A 26 -3.72 -3.47 -8.31
C LYS A 26 -3.62 -3.62 -6.79
N ALA A 27 -3.73 -2.54 -6.02
CA ALA A 27 -3.73 -2.59 -4.56
C ALA A 27 -4.83 -3.51 -4.04
N LYS A 28 -6.05 -3.38 -4.59
CA LYS A 28 -7.17 -4.28 -4.28
C LYS A 28 -6.83 -5.75 -4.54
N LYS A 29 -6.21 -6.07 -5.68
CA LYS A 29 -5.87 -7.45 -6.02
C LYS A 29 -4.76 -7.99 -5.11
N ALA A 30 -3.69 -7.22 -4.90
CA ALA A 30 -2.58 -7.59 -4.03
C ALA A 30 -3.04 -7.82 -2.58
N LEU A 31 -3.92 -6.96 -2.04
CA LEU A 31 -4.53 -7.13 -0.71
C LEU A 31 -5.40 -8.40 -0.57
N ARG A 32 -5.78 -9.06 -1.66
CA ARG A 32 -6.45 -10.38 -1.60
C ARG A 32 -5.44 -11.51 -1.39
N GLU A 33 -4.19 -11.32 -1.80
CA GLU A 33 -3.09 -12.28 -1.59
C GLU A 33 -2.48 -12.12 -0.19
N VAL A 34 -2.62 -10.93 0.41
CA VAL A 34 -2.24 -10.65 1.80
C VAL A 34 -3.22 -11.32 2.76
N THR A 35 -2.69 -11.93 3.81
CA THR A 35 -3.44 -12.55 4.91
C THR A 35 -4.13 -11.51 5.78
N GLU A 36 -5.16 -11.93 6.50
CA GLU A 36 -5.84 -11.07 7.48
C GLU A 36 -4.84 -10.53 8.52
N GLY A 37 -4.88 -9.22 8.77
CA GLY A 37 -3.89 -8.53 9.60
C GLY A 37 -2.51 -8.31 8.94
N GLY A 38 -2.33 -8.78 7.70
CA GLY A 38 -1.13 -8.52 6.93
C GLY A 38 -1.08 -7.10 6.37
N VAL A 39 0.14 -6.60 6.16
CA VAL A 39 0.39 -5.22 5.70
C VAL A 39 0.91 -5.22 4.26
N LEU A 40 0.20 -4.53 3.36
CA LEU A 40 0.63 -4.27 1.98
C LEU A 40 1.35 -2.92 1.90
N LYS A 41 2.60 -2.94 1.43
CA LYS A 41 3.37 -1.73 1.10
C LYS A 41 3.09 -1.31 -0.34
N VAL A 42 2.59 -0.09 -0.55
CA VAL A 42 2.34 0.46 -1.90
C VAL A 42 3.32 1.58 -2.19
N LEU A 43 4.03 1.50 -3.33
CA LEU A 43 4.98 2.50 -3.80
C LEU A 43 4.36 3.31 -4.95
N ALA A 44 4.24 4.62 -4.79
CA ALA A 44 3.74 5.53 -5.82
C ALA A 44 4.63 6.77 -5.92
N THR A 45 4.77 7.36 -7.10
CA THR A 45 5.49 8.64 -7.29
C THR A 45 4.54 9.81 -7.51
N ASP A 46 3.23 9.57 -7.43
CA ASP A 46 2.20 10.56 -7.72
C ASP A 46 1.65 11.16 -6.42
N PRO A 47 1.59 12.51 -6.31
CA PRO A 47 1.11 13.17 -5.11
C PRO A 47 -0.41 13.02 -4.88
N GLY A 48 -1.19 12.78 -5.94
CA GLY A 48 -2.63 12.52 -5.86
C GLY A 48 -2.97 11.16 -5.24
N SER A 49 -2.05 10.20 -5.32
CA SER A 49 -2.22 8.85 -4.78
C SER A 49 -2.57 8.81 -3.28
N VAL A 50 -2.22 9.84 -2.49
CA VAL A 50 -2.60 9.94 -1.07
C VAL A 50 -4.11 9.91 -0.91
N ALA A 51 -4.84 10.72 -1.69
CA ALA A 51 -6.29 10.82 -1.63
C ALA A 51 -6.95 9.52 -2.12
N ASP A 52 -6.39 8.92 -3.19
CA ASP A 52 -6.83 7.63 -3.70
C ASP A 52 -6.66 6.52 -2.65
N MET A 53 -5.50 6.43 -1.98
CA MET A 53 -5.24 5.39 -0.97
C MET A 53 -6.16 5.53 0.24
N LYS A 54 -6.41 6.75 0.73
CA LYS A 54 -7.37 6.99 1.81
C LYS A 54 -8.78 6.53 1.42
N SER A 55 -9.26 7.02 0.28
CA SER A 55 -10.60 6.66 -0.22
C SER A 55 -10.73 5.15 -0.46
N PHE A 56 -9.69 4.54 -1.02
CA PHE A 56 -9.62 3.09 -1.23
C PHE A 56 -9.73 2.31 0.08
N CYS A 57 -9.00 2.71 1.12
CA CYS A 57 -9.08 2.10 2.44
C CYS A 57 -10.51 2.18 2.99
N GLU A 58 -11.14 3.36 2.96
CA GLU A 58 -12.52 3.54 3.41
C GLU A 58 -13.52 2.70 2.62
N MET A 59 -13.42 2.67 1.28
CA MET A 59 -14.31 1.89 0.41
C MET A 59 -14.18 0.39 0.61
N THR A 60 -12.98 -0.10 0.90
CA THR A 60 -12.72 -1.53 1.11
C THR A 60 -12.86 -1.97 2.56
N GLY A 61 -12.92 -1.02 3.50
CA GLY A 61 -12.84 -1.26 4.94
C GLY A 61 -11.42 -1.53 5.45
N ASN A 62 -10.39 -1.38 4.61
CA ASN A 62 -8.99 -1.54 5.03
C ASN A 62 -8.52 -0.36 5.89
N ARG A 63 -7.36 -0.53 6.54
CA ARG A 63 -6.80 0.49 7.42
C ARG A 63 -5.42 0.95 6.96
N LEU A 64 -5.26 2.26 6.73
CA LEU A 64 -3.96 2.85 6.47
C LEU A 64 -3.18 2.96 7.78
N ILE A 65 -2.13 2.16 7.93
CA ILE A 65 -1.27 2.10 9.12
C ILE A 65 -0.38 3.33 9.20
N SER A 66 0.34 3.61 8.12
CA SER A 66 1.22 4.77 8.02
C SER A 66 1.43 5.14 6.56
N SER A 67 1.71 6.41 6.33
CA SER A 67 2.07 6.95 5.02
C SER A 67 3.33 7.77 5.19
N GLU A 68 4.41 7.34 4.55
CA GLU A 68 5.70 8.01 4.56
C GLU A 68 6.10 8.38 3.12
N LYS A 69 7.02 9.33 2.99
CA LYS A 69 7.56 9.73 1.69
C LYS A 69 9.07 9.58 1.72
N ASP A 70 9.57 8.71 0.87
CA ASP A 70 10.99 8.45 0.66
C ASP A 70 11.45 9.19 -0.60
N GLY A 71 11.94 10.42 -0.43
CA GLY A 71 12.36 11.29 -1.53
C GLY A 71 11.20 11.66 -2.46
N ASP A 72 11.22 11.08 -3.66
CA ASP A 72 10.20 11.25 -4.71
C ASP A 72 9.16 10.11 -4.74
N VAL A 73 9.34 9.08 -3.90
CA VAL A 73 8.44 7.93 -3.82
C VAL A 73 7.64 7.99 -2.52
N PHE A 74 6.33 7.95 -2.63
CA PHE A 74 5.39 7.77 -1.54
C PHE A 74 5.21 6.30 -1.22
N VAL A 75 5.22 5.99 0.07
CA VAL A 75 5.12 4.66 0.63
C VAL A 75 3.91 4.61 1.55
N TYR A 76 2.95 3.75 1.23
CA TYR A 76 1.74 3.56 2.02
C TYR A 76 1.70 2.15 2.60
N HIS A 77 1.43 2.03 3.89
CA HIS A 77 1.25 0.75 4.57
C HIS A 77 -0.23 0.54 4.84
N ILE A 78 -0.85 -0.38 4.11
CA ILE A 78 -2.28 -0.69 4.25
C ILE A 78 -2.41 -2.05 4.89
N GLU A 79 -3.02 -2.10 6.06
CA GLU A 79 -3.36 -3.35 6.74
C GLU A 79 -4.71 -3.86 6.24
N LYS A 80 -4.74 -5.16 5.96
CA LYS A 80 -5.96 -5.86 5.61
C LYS A 80 -6.83 -6.01 6.86
N ALA A 81 -7.95 -5.32 6.87
CA ALA A 81 -8.98 -5.55 7.88
C ALA A 81 -9.59 -6.94 7.68
N GLY A 82 -9.68 -7.69 8.79
CA GLY A 82 -10.33 -8.99 8.81
C GLY A 82 -11.83 -8.89 8.68
N ALA A 83 -12.41 -9.80 7.90
CA ALA A 83 -13.85 -9.85 7.66
C ALA A 83 -14.53 -10.86 8.58
#